data_AF-A0A3B6PR69-F1
#
_entry.id   AF-A0A3B6PR69-F1
#
_cell.length_a   1.000
_cell.length_b   1.000
_cell.length_c   1.000
_cell.angle_alpha   90.00
_cell.angle_beta   90.00
_cell.angle_gamma   90.00
#
_symmetry.space_group_name_H-M   'P 1'
#
loop_
_entity.id
_entity.type
_entity.pdbx_description
1 polymer ?
#
loop_
_entity_poly.entity_id
_entity_poly.type
_entity_poly.pdbx_seq_one_letter_code
_entity_poly.pdbx_strand_id
1 'polypeptide(L)'
;MATMVQPAMPPVHTALEYSLQKYLLLLATMVITVTYAAGFNTPGGVWQVTHEGKLAGDPIILETHYHRYLSFYYCNATAFGASLVVMVFIVILTVRHDEEKRRGEMDPFQSVVLLRVFMLLVVLSLMGAYGTGTCRDKSSTVYFAVLVAAVLLYIPVVKLLDLDCWVTDKHEDPVMLKAQERLRKLLMLLATFAVSITYCAGLNTPGGFWDSTGGGHHPGDVILKDHHNARLTVFLLCNTTAFVASLLIIMLLIVNSKKLHALSLVLYACIVVTLVGLIGAYVAGSCRKTSTTAQVVGLAGGAVALAYILRYTLPSKSLSCCSSGETRFFATHHSAEEEAMDNAHPLVVLLATLAATITYTAGLDPPGGLWQDDGDGHMAGDPMLLTTNAGRYRAFFYCNSVAFVTSLVVIVLVQMGNLVRHHMLLTAMILNLFGLIGAYAAGSCRDVSTSIYAMALTGAVLVYVVIHIVFFTLDHKDKKDNYQEEKLLEKRRKRLLLFAVLAATITYQAGLTPPGGFLLQDKLGHHAGDPVLLYNYPRRYNAFFYSNSVSFMLSITLIILLVNPNLYRPAIRSNALSVCMVVGLFCSMGAYAAGSTQHRKTSIYVFMLVAMVLSLFY
;
A
#
# COMPACT_ATOMS: atom_id res chain seq x y z
N MET A 1 -21.54 -30.63 -43.40
CA MET A 1 -22.06 -29.46 -42.65
C MET A 1 -21.56 -29.60 -41.22
N ALA A 2 -20.45 -28.94 -40.87
CA ALA A 2 -19.82 -29.11 -39.56
C ALA A 2 -20.43 -28.13 -38.56
N THR A 3 -21.12 -28.65 -37.55
CA THR A 3 -21.66 -27.86 -36.44
C THR A 3 -20.51 -27.38 -35.56
N MET A 4 -20.20 -26.08 -35.61
CA MET A 4 -19.34 -25.46 -34.61
C MET A 4 -20.07 -25.50 -33.26
N VAL A 5 -19.68 -26.44 -32.41
CA VAL A 5 -20.04 -26.43 -30.98
C VAL A 5 -19.35 -25.21 -30.36
N GLN A 6 -20.12 -24.16 -30.07
CA GLN A 6 -19.63 -23.08 -29.23
C GLN A 6 -19.23 -23.65 -27.87
N PRO A 7 -18.05 -23.32 -27.33
CA PRO A 7 -17.70 -23.73 -25.98
C PRO A 7 -18.70 -23.08 -25.01
N ALA A 8 -19.41 -23.90 -24.23
CA ALA A 8 -20.37 -23.43 -23.26
C ALA A 8 -19.71 -22.43 -22.30
N MET A 9 -20.32 -21.25 -22.12
CA MET A 9 -19.85 -20.31 -21.11
C MET A 9 -19.95 -20.97 -19.73
N PRO A 10 -18.92 -20.86 -18.87
CA PRO A 10 -19.00 -21.39 -17.52
C PRO A 10 -20.14 -20.70 -16.76
N PRO A 11 -20.88 -21.41 -15.89
CA PRO A 11 -22.03 -20.84 -15.20
C PRO A 11 -21.64 -19.61 -14.37
N VAL A 12 -22.54 -18.63 -14.29
CA VAL A 12 -22.29 -17.30 -13.69
C VAL A 12 -21.78 -17.40 -12.24
N HIS A 13 -22.22 -18.42 -11.49
CA HIS A 13 -21.75 -18.68 -10.12
C HIS A 13 -20.24 -18.95 -10.04
N THR A 14 -19.67 -19.79 -10.92
CA THR A 14 -18.22 -20.07 -10.94
C THR A 14 -17.37 -18.83 -11.23
N ALA A 15 -17.86 -17.89 -12.05
CA ALA A 15 -17.14 -16.65 -12.36
C ALA A 15 -17.04 -15.72 -11.14
N LEU A 16 -18.12 -15.62 -10.34
CA LEU A 16 -18.18 -14.79 -9.14
C LEU A 16 -17.25 -15.31 -8.03
N GLU A 17 -17.16 -16.62 -7.87
CA GLU A 17 -16.29 -17.28 -6.87
C GLU A 17 -14.80 -17.19 -7.25
N TYR A 18 -14.47 -17.30 -8.54
CA TYR A 18 -13.11 -17.07 -9.03
C TYR A 18 -12.67 -15.60 -8.90
N SER A 19 -13.61 -14.65 -9.03
CA SER A 19 -13.36 -13.24 -8.72
C SER A 19 -13.07 -13.04 -7.22
N LEU A 20 -13.81 -13.73 -6.35
CA LEU A 20 -13.64 -13.67 -4.89
C LEU A 20 -12.21 -14.07 -4.44
N GLN A 21 -11.66 -15.17 -4.95
CA GLN A 21 -10.30 -15.64 -4.59
C GLN A 21 -9.23 -14.55 -4.78
N LYS A 22 -9.33 -13.73 -5.83
CA LYS A 22 -8.37 -12.65 -6.12
C LYS A 22 -8.43 -11.53 -5.09
N TYR A 23 -9.63 -11.19 -4.60
CA TYR A 23 -9.80 -10.19 -3.54
C TYR A 23 -9.30 -10.69 -2.20
N LEU A 24 -9.56 -11.96 -1.88
CA LEU A 24 -9.11 -12.55 -0.61
C LEU A 24 -7.58 -12.68 -0.59
N LEU A 25 -6.94 -12.97 -1.74
CA LEU A 25 -5.49 -12.91 -1.88
C LEU A 25 -4.94 -11.48 -1.72
N LEU A 26 -5.57 -10.47 -2.32
CA LEU A 26 -5.20 -9.06 -2.17
C LEU A 26 -5.24 -8.62 -0.69
N LEU A 27 -6.35 -8.94 -0.01
CA LEU A 27 -6.54 -8.58 1.39
C LEU A 27 -5.59 -9.35 2.32
N ALA A 28 -5.40 -10.66 2.12
CA ALA A 28 -4.43 -11.43 2.89
C ALA A 28 -2.99 -10.90 2.71
N THR A 29 -2.62 -10.52 1.47
CA THR A 29 -1.31 -9.89 1.19
C THR A 29 -1.18 -8.57 1.94
N MET A 30 -2.21 -7.71 1.94
CA MET A 30 -2.22 -6.48 2.73
C MET A 30 -2.07 -6.75 4.23
N VAL A 31 -2.85 -7.69 4.78
CA VAL A 31 -2.80 -8.00 6.22
C VAL A 31 -1.41 -8.49 6.61
N ILE A 32 -0.81 -9.39 5.83
CA ILE A 32 0.58 -9.82 6.02
C ILE A 32 1.51 -8.61 6.08
N THR A 33 1.45 -7.68 5.10
CA THR A 33 2.35 -6.53 5.09
C THR A 33 2.21 -5.60 6.31
N VAL A 34 0.98 -5.30 6.75
CA VAL A 34 0.76 -4.34 7.85
C VAL A 34 0.98 -4.96 9.22
N THR A 35 0.63 -6.23 9.40
CA THR A 35 0.87 -6.96 10.66
C THR A 35 2.35 -7.30 10.84
N TYR A 36 3.06 -7.54 9.74
CA TYR A 36 4.52 -7.67 9.73
C TYR A 36 5.20 -6.35 10.13
N ALA A 37 4.84 -5.23 9.51
CA ALA A 37 5.36 -3.91 9.88
C ALA A 37 5.09 -3.54 11.36
N ALA A 38 3.86 -3.75 11.82
CA ALA A 38 3.46 -3.55 13.22
C ALA A 38 4.11 -4.53 14.21
N GLY A 39 4.67 -5.64 13.73
CA GLY A 39 5.46 -6.58 14.54
C GLY A 39 6.86 -6.06 14.88
N PHE A 40 7.42 -5.16 14.06
CA PHE A 40 8.70 -4.49 14.35
C PHE A 40 8.49 -3.15 15.07
N ASN A 41 7.47 -2.40 14.69
CA ASN A 41 7.12 -1.12 15.29
C ASN A 41 5.88 -1.30 16.17
N THR A 42 6.09 -1.76 17.40
CA THR A 42 5.00 -1.94 18.37
C THR A 42 4.36 -0.61 18.77
N PRO A 43 3.03 -0.55 18.97
CA PRO A 43 2.37 0.64 19.49
C PRO A 43 2.93 1.01 20.86
N GLY A 44 3.08 2.31 21.12
CA GLY A 44 3.72 2.81 22.35
C GLY A 44 5.16 3.29 22.15
N GLY A 45 5.76 3.05 20.98
CA GLY A 45 7.15 3.40 20.71
C GLY A 45 8.14 2.43 21.35
N VAL A 46 9.43 2.75 21.20
CA VAL A 46 10.55 1.95 21.70
C VAL A 46 11.52 2.82 22.50
N TRP A 47 12.18 2.24 23.50
CA TRP A 47 13.21 2.93 24.29
C TRP A 47 14.38 3.34 23.36
N GLN A 48 14.85 4.59 23.42
CA GLN A 48 15.96 5.04 22.57
C GLN A 48 17.34 4.84 23.24
N VAL A 49 17.37 4.69 24.57
CA VAL A 49 18.61 4.56 25.35
C VAL A 49 18.63 3.24 26.13
N THR A 50 19.74 2.51 26.02
CA THR A 50 20.00 1.32 26.84
C THR A 50 20.32 1.74 28.28
N HIS A 51 19.48 1.32 29.23
CA HIS A 51 19.68 1.49 30.67
C HIS A 51 19.54 0.12 31.37
N GLU A 52 19.84 0.03 32.67
CA GLU A 52 19.91 -1.27 33.37
C GLU A 52 18.61 -2.08 33.22
N GLY A 53 18.71 -3.22 32.53
CA GLY A 53 17.58 -4.10 32.23
C GLY A 53 16.84 -3.84 30.91
N LYS A 54 17.11 -2.75 30.19
CA LYS A 54 16.37 -2.33 28.97
C LYS A 54 17.32 -2.07 27.80
N LEU A 55 17.04 -2.63 26.62
CA LEU A 55 17.81 -2.37 25.41
C LEU A 55 17.18 -1.24 24.57
N ALA A 56 18.01 -0.41 23.95
CA ALA A 56 17.53 0.53 22.93
C ALA A 56 16.89 -0.21 21.74
N GLY A 57 15.61 0.05 21.49
CA GLY A 57 14.76 -0.67 20.55
C GLY A 57 13.71 -1.59 21.19
N ASP A 58 13.75 -1.82 22.52
CA ASP A 58 12.74 -2.61 23.21
C ASP A 58 11.39 -1.86 23.30
N PRO A 59 10.24 -2.58 23.20
CA PRO A 59 8.91 -1.99 23.15
C PRO A 59 8.47 -1.39 24.50
N ILE A 60 8.18 -0.09 24.56
CA ILE A 60 7.83 0.58 25.83
C ILE A 60 6.54 0.01 26.46
N ILE A 61 5.56 -0.34 25.61
CA ILE A 61 4.26 -0.89 26.04
C ILE A 61 4.37 -2.23 26.78
N LEU A 62 5.45 -2.99 26.58
CA LEU A 62 5.70 -4.28 27.24
C LEU A 62 5.81 -4.11 28.76
N GLU A 63 6.50 -3.05 29.20
CA GLU A 63 6.70 -2.75 30.62
C GLU A 63 5.54 -1.93 31.19
N THR A 64 5.07 -0.91 30.47
CA THR A 64 4.06 0.03 31.01
C THR A 64 2.66 -0.58 31.04
N HIS A 65 2.30 -1.39 30.04
CA HIS A 65 0.96 -1.96 29.90
C HIS A 65 0.98 -3.40 29.37
N TYR A 66 1.65 -4.30 30.10
CA TYR A 66 1.85 -5.71 29.72
C TYR A 66 0.62 -6.43 29.13
N HIS A 67 -0.56 -6.35 29.76
CA HIS A 67 -1.77 -7.01 29.24
C HIS A 67 -2.24 -6.46 27.88
N ARG A 68 -2.04 -5.15 27.65
CA ARG A 68 -2.38 -4.46 26.42
C ARG A 68 -1.40 -4.82 25.30
N TYR A 69 -0.10 -4.88 25.61
CA TYR A 69 0.92 -5.46 24.74
C TYR A 69 0.58 -6.89 24.35
N LEU A 70 0.24 -7.74 25.33
CA LEU A 70 -0.04 -9.16 25.10
C LEU A 70 -1.27 -9.36 24.19
N SER A 71 -2.32 -8.57 24.40
CA SER A 71 -3.53 -8.58 23.56
C SER A 71 -3.23 -8.09 22.13
N PHE A 72 -2.47 -7.00 21.99
CA PHE A 72 -1.99 -6.54 20.68
C PHE A 72 -1.17 -7.62 19.96
N TYR A 73 -0.19 -8.21 20.66
CA TYR A 73 0.72 -9.21 20.12
C TYR A 73 -0.03 -10.43 19.59
N TYR A 74 -0.92 -11.03 20.40
CA TYR A 74 -1.70 -12.19 19.95
C TYR A 74 -2.65 -11.85 18.81
N CYS A 75 -3.38 -10.73 18.87
CA CYS A 75 -4.27 -10.33 17.78
C CYS A 75 -3.51 -10.07 16.46
N ASN A 76 -2.37 -9.38 16.52
CA ASN A 76 -1.52 -9.09 15.35
C ASN A 76 -0.91 -10.39 14.78
N ALA A 77 -0.42 -11.28 15.64
CA ALA A 77 0.12 -12.59 15.24
C ALA A 77 -0.96 -13.52 14.67
N THR A 78 -2.18 -13.53 15.21
CA THR A 78 -3.30 -14.29 14.65
C THR A 78 -3.71 -13.74 13.27
N ALA A 79 -3.78 -12.42 13.10
CA ALA A 79 -4.06 -11.79 11.81
C ALA A 79 -3.00 -12.15 10.76
N PHE A 80 -1.71 -12.10 11.12
CA PHE A 80 -0.59 -12.52 10.28
C PHE A 80 -0.67 -14.01 9.90
N GLY A 81 -0.76 -14.90 10.89
CA GLY A 81 -0.75 -16.35 10.69
C GLY A 81 -1.96 -16.85 9.92
N ALA A 82 -3.17 -16.37 10.24
CA ALA A 82 -4.38 -16.73 9.49
C ALA A 82 -4.33 -16.22 8.04
N SER A 83 -3.71 -15.06 7.78
CA SER A 83 -3.52 -14.54 6.41
C SER A 83 -2.52 -15.37 5.61
N LEU A 84 -1.47 -15.92 6.24
CA LEU A 84 -0.58 -16.90 5.59
C LEU A 84 -1.31 -18.19 5.24
N VAL A 85 -2.13 -18.73 6.16
CA VAL A 85 -2.96 -19.92 5.91
C VAL A 85 -3.92 -19.67 4.73
N VAL A 86 -4.59 -18.51 4.70
CA VAL A 86 -5.42 -18.07 3.57
C VAL A 86 -4.63 -18.03 2.26
N MET A 87 -3.44 -17.42 2.26
CA MET A 87 -2.61 -17.29 1.06
C MET A 87 -2.19 -18.67 0.52
N VAL A 88 -1.72 -19.56 1.38
CA VAL A 88 -1.35 -20.94 1.03
C VAL A 88 -2.57 -21.72 0.54
N PHE A 89 -3.71 -21.61 1.22
CA PHE A 89 -4.94 -22.30 0.81
C PHE A 89 -5.46 -21.82 -0.55
N ILE A 90 -5.40 -20.51 -0.85
CA ILE A 90 -5.72 -19.97 -2.18
C ILE A 90 -4.75 -20.53 -3.24
N VAL A 91 -3.45 -20.57 -2.97
CA VAL A 91 -2.48 -21.15 -3.92
C VAL A 91 -2.80 -22.63 -4.18
N ILE A 92 -3.03 -23.43 -3.13
CA ILE A 92 -3.42 -24.85 -3.26
C ILE A 92 -4.71 -24.98 -4.07
N LEU A 93 -5.74 -24.16 -3.80
CA LEU A 93 -6.98 -24.16 -4.57
C LEU A 93 -6.75 -23.80 -6.04
N THR A 94 -5.86 -22.85 -6.36
CA THR A 94 -5.56 -22.52 -7.77
C THR A 94 -4.83 -23.63 -8.50
N VAL A 95 -3.91 -24.35 -7.84
CA VAL A 95 -3.23 -25.52 -8.40
C VAL A 95 -4.20 -26.69 -8.59
N ARG A 96 -4.98 -27.00 -7.55
CA ARG A 96 -5.98 -28.07 -7.57
C ARG A 96 -7.07 -27.82 -8.61
N HIS A 97 -7.50 -26.56 -8.79
CA HIS A 97 -8.47 -26.19 -9.83
C HIS A 97 -7.93 -26.37 -11.25
N ASP A 98 -6.65 -26.08 -11.52
CA ASP A 98 -6.04 -26.34 -12.83
C ASP A 98 -5.95 -27.86 -13.15
N GLU A 99 -5.85 -28.72 -12.13
CA GLU A 99 -5.94 -30.19 -12.26
C GLU A 99 -7.40 -30.71 -12.34
N GLU A 100 -8.31 -30.25 -11.48
CA GLU A 100 -9.73 -30.66 -11.50
C GLU A 100 -10.44 -30.24 -12.79
N LYS A 101 -10.03 -29.11 -13.39
CA LYS A 101 -10.47 -28.69 -14.72
C LYS A 101 -10.10 -29.69 -15.83
N ARG A 102 -9.12 -30.57 -15.62
CA ARG A 102 -8.80 -31.70 -16.52
C ARG A 102 -9.64 -32.95 -16.24
N ARG A 103 -10.24 -33.08 -15.05
CA ARG A 103 -11.01 -34.26 -14.60
C ARG A 103 -12.52 -34.10 -14.70
N GLY A 104 -13.07 -32.89 -14.61
CA GLY A 104 -14.50 -32.64 -14.79
C GLY A 104 -15.39 -32.91 -13.56
N GLU A 105 -14.82 -33.26 -12.41
CA GLU A 105 -15.52 -33.26 -11.11
C GLU A 105 -15.41 -31.89 -10.44
N MET A 106 -16.47 -31.42 -9.78
CA MET A 106 -16.48 -30.07 -9.19
C MET A 106 -17.43 -29.93 -7.98
N ASP A 107 -16.86 -30.03 -6.77
CA ASP A 107 -17.48 -29.59 -5.50
C ASP A 107 -16.70 -28.39 -4.90
N PRO A 108 -16.89 -27.16 -5.42
CA PRO A 108 -16.11 -25.99 -5.01
C PRO A 108 -16.60 -25.36 -3.70
N PHE A 109 -17.81 -25.72 -3.25
CA PHE A 109 -18.57 -24.93 -2.27
C PHE A 109 -17.94 -24.91 -0.87
N GLN A 110 -17.51 -26.08 -0.36
CA GLN A 110 -17.00 -26.20 1.02
C GLN A 110 -15.67 -25.45 1.22
N SER A 111 -14.81 -25.44 0.19
CA SER A 111 -13.54 -24.70 0.18
C SER A 111 -13.74 -23.18 0.27
N VAL A 112 -14.77 -22.63 -0.38
CA VAL A 112 -15.06 -21.18 -0.36
C VAL A 112 -15.63 -20.75 1.00
N VAL A 113 -16.46 -21.58 1.64
CA VAL A 113 -17.00 -21.30 2.99
C VAL A 113 -15.87 -21.23 4.02
N LEU A 114 -14.95 -22.22 4.02
CA LEU A 114 -13.80 -22.24 4.93
C LEU A 114 -12.92 -21.00 4.76
N LEU A 115 -12.64 -20.61 3.51
CA LEU A 115 -11.86 -19.43 3.17
C LEU A 115 -12.50 -18.12 3.68
N ARG A 116 -13.84 -18.00 3.61
CA ARG A 116 -14.56 -16.85 4.19
C ARG A 116 -14.43 -16.81 5.71
N VAL A 117 -14.52 -17.95 6.41
CA VAL A 117 -14.40 -18.02 7.88
C VAL A 117 -13.01 -17.55 8.34
N PHE A 118 -11.94 -18.04 7.71
CA PHE A 118 -10.58 -17.54 8.02
C PHE A 118 -10.44 -16.05 7.75
N MET A 119 -11.06 -15.51 6.70
CA MET A 119 -10.99 -14.09 6.39
C MET A 119 -11.80 -13.21 7.35
N LEU A 120 -12.92 -13.69 7.89
CA LEU A 120 -13.61 -13.03 9.00
C LEU A 120 -12.73 -13.00 10.26
N LEU A 121 -12.09 -14.13 10.61
CA LEU A 121 -11.15 -14.21 11.73
C LEU A 121 -9.97 -13.24 11.56
N VAL A 122 -9.42 -13.12 10.35
CA VAL A 122 -8.35 -12.17 10.00
C VAL A 122 -8.80 -10.73 10.27
N VAL A 123 -9.98 -10.31 9.80
CA VAL A 123 -10.49 -8.95 10.01
C VAL A 123 -10.76 -8.68 11.49
N LEU A 124 -11.38 -9.61 12.21
CA LEU A 124 -11.62 -9.49 13.66
C LEU A 124 -10.31 -9.37 14.45
N SER A 125 -9.29 -10.14 14.07
CA SER A 125 -7.96 -10.09 14.69
C SER A 125 -7.29 -8.74 14.43
N LEU A 126 -7.44 -8.17 13.22
CA LEU A 126 -6.93 -6.84 12.89
C LEU A 126 -7.65 -5.73 13.70
N MET A 127 -8.96 -5.87 13.93
CA MET A 127 -9.72 -4.97 14.82
C MET A 127 -9.21 -5.05 16.26
N GLY A 128 -9.00 -6.26 16.79
CA GLY A 128 -8.43 -6.45 18.13
C GLY A 128 -7.04 -5.83 18.28
N ALA A 129 -6.15 -6.05 17.31
CA ALA A 129 -4.81 -5.48 17.29
C ALA A 129 -4.84 -3.95 17.20
N TYR A 130 -5.66 -3.37 16.31
CA TYR A 130 -5.80 -1.93 16.19
C TYR A 130 -6.35 -1.29 17.47
N GLY A 131 -7.43 -1.84 18.04
CA GLY A 131 -8.04 -1.31 19.25
C GLY A 131 -7.06 -1.31 20.44
N THR A 132 -6.42 -2.45 20.68
CA THR A 132 -5.43 -2.59 21.75
C THR A 132 -4.19 -1.72 21.51
N GLY A 133 -3.71 -1.59 20.27
CA GLY A 133 -2.58 -0.72 19.96
C GLY A 133 -2.88 0.78 20.05
N THR A 134 -4.07 1.23 19.64
CA THR A 134 -4.39 2.66 19.53
C THR A 134 -5.08 3.28 20.75
N CYS A 135 -5.93 2.53 21.46
CA CYS A 135 -6.77 3.08 22.52
C CYS A 135 -6.01 3.25 23.84
N ARG A 136 -5.59 4.48 24.15
CA ARG A 136 -4.80 4.83 25.36
C ARG A 136 -5.67 5.30 26.51
N ASP A 137 -6.55 6.25 26.22
CA ASP A 137 -7.43 6.88 27.21
C ASP A 137 -8.83 6.22 27.16
N LYS A 138 -9.54 6.18 28.30
CA LYS A 138 -10.88 5.53 28.42
C LYS A 138 -11.87 5.97 27.34
N SER A 139 -11.84 7.25 26.96
CA SER A 139 -12.67 7.82 25.88
C SER A 139 -12.41 7.16 24.53
N SER A 140 -11.14 6.98 24.15
CA SER A 140 -10.74 6.31 22.91
C SER A 140 -11.17 4.84 22.89
N THR A 141 -11.04 4.14 24.02
CA THR A 141 -11.47 2.74 24.16
C THR A 141 -12.98 2.59 24.01
N VAL A 142 -13.78 3.45 24.67
CA VAL A 142 -15.24 3.43 24.55
C VAL A 142 -15.67 3.74 23.11
N TYR A 143 -15.08 4.76 22.49
CA TYR A 143 -15.38 5.14 21.12
C TYR A 143 -15.11 4.01 20.12
N PHE A 144 -13.93 3.38 20.21
CA PHE A 144 -13.58 2.23 19.39
C PHE A 144 -14.51 1.05 19.64
N ALA A 145 -14.79 0.71 20.90
CA ALA A 145 -15.67 -0.41 21.24
C ALA A 145 -17.10 -0.22 20.69
N VAL A 146 -17.65 1.00 20.74
CA VAL A 146 -18.97 1.33 20.15
C VAL A 146 -18.95 1.15 18.62
N LEU A 147 -17.92 1.65 17.93
CA LEU A 147 -17.78 1.48 16.47
C LEU A 147 -17.66 0.00 16.08
N VAL A 148 -16.86 -0.78 16.82
CA VAL A 148 -16.72 -2.23 16.59
C VAL A 148 -18.04 -2.95 16.85
N ALA A 149 -18.72 -2.67 17.96
CA ALA A 149 -20.02 -3.27 18.28
C ALA A 149 -21.07 -2.97 17.20
N ALA A 150 -21.11 -1.72 16.69
CA ALA A 150 -22.00 -1.36 15.58
C ALA A 150 -21.74 -2.20 14.32
N VAL A 151 -20.47 -2.41 13.93
CA VAL A 151 -20.11 -3.29 12.80
C VAL A 151 -20.50 -4.75 13.06
N LEU A 152 -20.21 -5.28 14.25
CA LEU A 152 -20.50 -6.67 14.61
C LEU A 152 -22.01 -6.95 14.69
N LEU A 153 -22.83 -5.98 15.07
CA LEU A 153 -24.29 -6.08 15.08
C LEU A 153 -24.91 -5.87 13.68
N TYR A 154 -24.32 -5.00 12.85
CA TYR A 154 -24.83 -4.71 11.52
C TYR A 154 -24.76 -5.93 10.57
N ILE A 155 -23.68 -6.73 10.65
CA ILE A 155 -23.48 -7.92 9.80
C ILE A 155 -24.62 -8.97 9.96
N PRO A 156 -24.97 -9.46 11.16
CA PRO A 156 -26.07 -10.40 11.33
C PRO A 156 -27.43 -9.77 11.04
N VAL A 157 -27.64 -8.47 11.31
CA VAL A 157 -28.89 -7.76 10.94
C VAL A 157 -29.07 -7.73 9.42
N VAL A 158 -28.04 -7.38 8.65
CA VAL A 158 -28.09 -7.45 7.18
C VAL A 158 -28.38 -8.88 6.71
N LYS A 159 -27.75 -9.89 7.31
CA LYS A 159 -27.96 -11.30 6.94
C LYS A 159 -29.38 -11.80 7.29
N LEU A 160 -29.97 -11.29 8.37
CA LEU A 160 -31.33 -11.61 8.80
C LEU A 160 -32.38 -10.95 7.88
N LEU A 161 -32.21 -9.66 7.58
CA LEU A 161 -33.07 -8.92 6.66
C LEU A 161 -32.99 -9.44 5.21
N ASP A 162 -31.83 -9.96 4.79
CA ASP A 162 -31.66 -10.57 3.47
C ASP A 162 -32.30 -11.98 3.38
N LEU A 163 -32.65 -12.59 4.52
CA LEU A 163 -33.38 -13.86 4.59
C LEU A 163 -34.85 -13.68 4.13
N ASP A 164 -35.46 -12.52 4.42
CA ASP A 164 -36.82 -12.16 3.99
C ASP A 164 -36.88 -11.82 2.48
N CYS A 165 -35.76 -11.50 1.85
CA CYS A 165 -35.69 -11.16 0.42
C CYS A 165 -35.54 -12.40 -0.49
N TRP A 166 -36.41 -13.40 -0.30
CA TRP A 166 -36.50 -14.64 -1.07
C TRP A 166 -37.61 -14.60 -2.15
N VAL A 167 -37.78 -13.46 -2.83
CA VAL A 167 -38.73 -13.32 -3.95
C VAL A 167 -38.08 -12.59 -5.13
N THR A 168 -38.26 -13.16 -6.33
CA THR A 168 -37.76 -12.71 -7.65
C THR A 168 -36.25 -12.73 -7.87
N ASP A 169 -35.74 -13.91 -8.24
CA ASP A 169 -34.52 -14.04 -9.04
C ASP A 169 -34.82 -13.52 -10.47
N LYS A 170 -34.67 -12.21 -10.68
CA LYS A 170 -34.66 -11.63 -12.03
C LYS A 170 -33.27 -11.82 -12.60
N HIS A 171 -33.18 -12.35 -13.82
CA HIS A 171 -31.94 -12.37 -14.62
C HIS A 171 -31.28 -10.99 -14.58
N GLU A 172 -30.16 -10.86 -13.85
CA GLU A 172 -29.36 -9.63 -13.86
C GLU A 172 -28.72 -9.46 -15.24
N ASP A 173 -28.90 -8.29 -15.86
CA ASP A 173 -28.30 -8.01 -17.16
C ASP A 173 -26.76 -8.18 -17.12
N PRO A 174 -26.14 -8.81 -18.12
CA PRO A 174 -24.70 -9.07 -18.12
C PRO A 174 -23.86 -7.77 -18.08
N VAL A 175 -24.42 -6.65 -18.56
CA VAL A 175 -23.83 -5.31 -18.45
C VAL A 175 -23.82 -4.84 -16.99
N MET A 176 -24.93 -5.01 -16.27
CA MET A 176 -25.04 -4.68 -14.84
C MET A 176 -24.11 -5.54 -14.00
N LEU A 177 -24.00 -6.84 -14.30
CA LEU A 177 -23.08 -7.76 -13.64
C LEU A 177 -21.60 -7.36 -13.83
N LYS A 178 -21.21 -6.95 -15.05
CA LYS A 178 -19.86 -6.44 -15.35
C LYS A 178 -19.57 -5.13 -14.60
N ALA A 179 -20.55 -4.23 -14.51
CA ALA A 179 -20.43 -2.99 -13.74
C ALA A 179 -20.31 -3.27 -12.23
N GLN A 180 -21.12 -4.19 -11.68
CA GLN A 180 -21.06 -4.65 -10.29
C GLN A 180 -19.69 -5.25 -9.95
N GLU A 181 -19.12 -6.07 -10.84
CA GLU A 181 -17.77 -6.62 -10.66
C GLU A 181 -16.68 -5.53 -10.68
N ARG A 182 -16.77 -4.55 -11.59
CA ARG A 182 -15.86 -3.38 -11.63
C ARG A 182 -15.96 -2.56 -10.34
N LEU A 183 -17.17 -2.25 -9.87
CA LEU A 183 -17.38 -1.52 -8.62
C LEU A 183 -16.78 -2.29 -7.43
N ARG A 184 -17.02 -3.61 -7.35
CA ARG A 184 -16.46 -4.46 -6.30
C ARG A 184 -14.92 -4.48 -6.28
N LYS A 185 -14.27 -4.46 -7.45
CA LYS A 185 -12.79 -4.31 -7.58
C LYS A 185 -12.31 -3.02 -6.94
N LEU A 186 -12.97 -1.90 -7.28
CA LEU A 186 -12.61 -0.58 -6.78
C LEU A 186 -12.86 -0.44 -5.27
N LEU A 187 -14.01 -0.89 -4.78
CA LEU A 187 -14.36 -0.85 -3.35
C LEU A 187 -13.39 -1.67 -2.50
N MET A 188 -13.07 -2.90 -2.92
CA MET A 188 -12.13 -3.75 -2.20
C MET A 188 -10.73 -3.12 -2.17
N LEU A 189 -10.26 -2.60 -3.31
CA LEU A 189 -8.94 -1.96 -3.39
C LEU A 189 -8.85 -0.69 -2.53
N LEU A 190 -9.86 0.19 -2.59
CA LEU A 190 -9.92 1.40 -1.77
C LEU A 190 -10.00 1.11 -0.27
N ALA A 191 -10.83 0.13 0.13
CA ALA A 191 -10.97 -0.25 1.53
C ALA A 191 -9.69 -0.93 2.06
N THR A 192 -9.08 -1.83 1.29
CA THR A 192 -7.81 -2.49 1.65
C THR A 192 -6.68 -1.45 1.79
N PHE A 193 -6.62 -0.47 0.89
CA PHE A 193 -5.74 0.69 0.98
C PHE A 193 -5.96 1.52 2.26
N ALA A 194 -7.20 1.90 2.52
CA ALA A 194 -7.55 2.73 3.68
C ALA A 194 -7.27 2.01 5.00
N VAL A 195 -7.54 0.71 5.10
CA VAL A 195 -7.14 -0.14 6.24
C VAL A 195 -5.63 -0.11 6.42
N SER A 196 -4.86 -0.27 5.35
CA SER A 196 -3.40 -0.29 5.44
C SER A 196 -2.83 1.02 5.99
N ILE A 197 -3.27 2.16 5.45
CA ILE A 197 -2.89 3.49 5.94
C ILE A 197 -3.29 3.65 7.41
N THR A 198 -4.56 3.45 7.72
CA THR A 198 -5.11 3.78 9.04
C THR A 198 -4.56 2.87 10.13
N TYR A 199 -4.29 1.60 9.83
CA TYR A 199 -3.62 0.67 10.75
C TYR A 199 -2.21 1.17 11.11
N CYS A 200 -1.36 1.41 10.11
CA CYS A 200 0.02 1.87 10.32
C CYS A 200 0.07 3.24 11.02
N ALA A 201 -0.74 4.21 10.58
CA ALA A 201 -0.80 5.56 11.17
C ALA A 201 -1.43 5.58 12.58
N GLY A 202 -2.34 4.65 12.88
CA GLY A 202 -2.94 4.54 14.21
C GLY A 202 -1.96 4.01 15.24
N LEU A 203 -1.21 2.96 14.88
CA LEU A 203 -0.21 2.36 15.77
C LEU A 203 1.01 3.28 15.99
N ASN A 204 1.44 3.99 14.95
CA ASN A 204 2.51 4.99 15.01
C ASN A 204 1.91 6.40 14.97
N THR A 205 1.42 6.88 16.12
CA THR A 205 0.76 8.18 16.22
C THR A 205 1.68 9.34 15.82
N PRO A 206 1.20 10.30 15.00
CA PRO A 206 1.97 11.49 14.63
C PRO A 206 2.41 12.28 15.86
N GLY A 207 3.66 12.74 15.85
CA GLY A 207 4.29 13.36 17.03
C GLY A 207 5.27 12.42 17.73
N GLY A 208 5.13 11.10 17.57
CA GLY A 208 5.99 10.14 18.26
C GLY A 208 5.57 9.89 19.70
N PHE A 209 6.47 9.31 20.48
CA PHE A 209 6.23 8.81 21.83
C PHE A 209 7.36 9.23 22.76
N TRP A 210 7.04 9.60 23.99
CA TRP A 210 8.02 9.81 25.05
C TRP A 210 8.70 8.50 25.44
N ASP A 211 10.02 8.52 25.65
CA ASP A 211 10.78 7.36 26.17
C ASP A 211 11.38 7.60 27.57
N SER A 212 11.02 8.71 28.22
CA SER A 212 11.54 9.12 29.52
C SER A 212 10.43 9.52 30.49
N THR A 213 10.80 9.68 31.76
CA THR A 213 9.90 10.16 32.84
C THR A 213 10.30 11.58 33.22
N GLY A 214 9.53 12.57 32.80
CA GLY A 214 9.74 13.98 33.10
C GLY A 214 8.46 14.80 32.84
N GLY A 215 8.44 16.08 33.19
CA GLY A 215 7.43 17.06 32.75
C GLY A 215 5.93 16.80 33.07
N GLY A 216 5.55 15.65 33.62
CA GLY A 216 4.16 15.19 33.75
C GLY A 216 3.75 14.09 32.75
N HIS A 217 4.63 13.69 31.82
CA HIS A 217 4.41 12.58 30.89
C HIS A 217 4.99 11.25 31.40
N HIS A 218 4.54 10.14 30.82
CA HIS A 218 5.07 8.80 31.07
C HIS A 218 5.61 8.19 29.76
N PRO A 219 6.55 7.23 29.83
CA PRO A 219 7.00 6.48 28.66
C PRO A 219 5.82 5.86 27.90
N GLY A 220 5.74 6.13 26.60
CA GLY A 220 4.65 5.70 25.72
C GLY A 220 3.45 6.65 25.61
N ASP A 221 3.45 7.78 26.33
CA ASP A 221 2.53 8.88 26.04
C ASP A 221 2.86 9.53 24.67
N VAL A 222 1.85 10.07 23.98
CA VAL A 222 2.05 10.76 22.70
C VAL A 222 2.61 12.15 22.97
N ILE A 223 3.74 12.50 22.37
CA ILE A 223 4.33 13.85 22.49
C ILE A 223 3.34 14.95 22.03
N LEU A 224 2.54 14.67 21.00
CA LEU A 224 1.50 15.57 20.50
C LEU A 224 0.39 15.87 21.53
N LYS A 225 0.23 15.06 22.58
CA LYS A 225 -0.79 15.26 23.64
C LYS A 225 -0.53 16.55 24.42
N ASP A 226 0.74 16.86 24.70
CA ASP A 226 1.12 17.90 25.65
C ASP A 226 0.88 19.31 25.09
N HIS A 227 1.25 19.54 23.82
CA HIS A 227 1.08 20.84 23.17
C HIS A 227 -0.18 20.94 22.27
N HIS A 228 -0.71 19.81 21.80
CA HIS A 228 -1.73 19.79 20.73
C HIS A 228 -2.83 18.72 20.93
N ASN A 229 -3.24 18.44 22.17
CA ASN A 229 -4.26 17.44 22.53
C ASN A 229 -5.51 17.42 21.61
N ALA A 230 -6.05 18.59 21.26
CA ALA A 230 -7.20 18.69 20.36
C ALA A 230 -6.92 18.14 18.95
N ARG A 231 -5.72 18.37 18.40
CA ARG A 231 -5.30 17.80 17.10
C ARG A 231 -5.12 16.29 17.20
N LEU A 232 -4.49 15.80 18.26
CA LEU A 232 -4.34 14.37 18.52
C LEU A 232 -5.71 13.67 18.64
N THR A 233 -6.67 14.31 19.31
CA THR A 233 -8.04 13.79 19.45
C THR A 233 -8.73 13.70 18.08
N VAL A 234 -8.67 14.76 17.26
CA VAL A 234 -9.23 14.74 15.89
C VAL A 234 -8.53 13.67 15.04
N PHE A 235 -7.20 13.56 15.11
CA PHE A 235 -6.43 12.53 14.42
C PHE A 235 -6.96 11.12 14.76
N LEU A 236 -7.03 10.79 16.05
CA LEU A 236 -7.44 9.45 16.51
C LEU A 236 -8.89 9.13 16.13
N LEU A 237 -9.81 10.08 16.24
CA LEU A 237 -11.22 9.90 15.85
C LEU A 237 -11.36 9.69 14.34
N CYS A 238 -10.76 10.56 13.52
CA CYS A 238 -10.82 10.48 12.06
C CYS A 238 -10.11 9.23 11.50
N ASN A 239 -8.96 8.86 12.07
CA ASN A 239 -8.23 7.66 11.66
C ASN A 239 -8.99 6.38 12.05
N THR A 240 -9.57 6.33 13.25
CA THR A 240 -10.34 5.17 13.75
C THR A 240 -11.65 4.97 13.01
N THR A 241 -12.37 6.05 12.68
CA THR A 241 -13.57 5.98 11.84
C THR A 241 -13.25 5.49 10.43
N ALA A 242 -12.19 6.00 9.80
CA ALA A 242 -11.75 5.52 8.50
C ALA A 242 -11.31 4.05 8.53
N PHE A 243 -10.61 3.60 9.58
CA PHE A 243 -10.25 2.19 9.77
C PHE A 243 -11.50 1.30 9.85
N VAL A 244 -12.42 1.60 10.78
CA VAL A 244 -13.59 0.74 11.02
C VAL A 244 -14.58 0.77 9.84
N ALA A 245 -14.81 1.94 9.20
CA ALA A 245 -15.64 2.03 8.00
C ALA A 245 -15.05 1.23 6.83
N SER A 246 -13.73 1.21 6.68
CA SER A 246 -13.06 0.44 5.62
C SER A 246 -13.12 -1.07 5.89
N LEU A 247 -13.00 -1.50 7.14
CA LEU A 247 -13.25 -2.90 7.50
C LEU A 247 -14.72 -3.30 7.33
N LEU A 248 -15.67 -2.40 7.60
CA LEU A 248 -17.10 -2.65 7.31
C LEU A 248 -17.33 -2.86 5.80
N ILE A 249 -16.73 -2.04 4.93
CA ILE A 249 -16.77 -2.27 3.47
C ILE A 249 -16.23 -3.67 3.15
N ILE A 250 -15.04 -4.03 3.64
CA ILE A 250 -14.43 -5.35 3.42
C ILE A 250 -15.35 -6.49 3.89
N MET A 251 -15.91 -6.40 5.10
CA MET A 251 -16.82 -7.42 5.64
C MET A 251 -18.07 -7.59 4.78
N LEU A 252 -18.70 -6.49 4.38
CA LEU A 252 -19.89 -6.53 3.50
C LEU A 252 -19.55 -7.16 2.13
N LEU A 253 -18.41 -6.82 1.55
CA LEU A 253 -17.94 -7.41 0.29
C LEU A 253 -17.57 -8.89 0.40
N ILE A 254 -17.11 -9.38 1.56
CA ILE A 254 -16.81 -10.80 1.81
C ILE A 254 -18.08 -11.60 2.06
N VAL A 255 -18.99 -11.07 2.89
CA VAL A 255 -20.22 -11.76 3.30
C VAL A 255 -21.21 -11.83 2.13
N ASN A 256 -21.59 -10.69 1.55
CA ASN A 256 -22.73 -10.64 0.63
C ASN A 256 -22.31 -10.39 -0.83
N SER A 257 -21.88 -11.46 -1.49
CA SER A 257 -21.30 -11.41 -2.84
C SER A 257 -22.31 -11.20 -3.98
N LYS A 258 -23.62 -11.38 -3.72
CA LYS A 258 -24.65 -11.47 -4.76
C LYS A 258 -25.51 -10.21 -4.92
N LYS A 259 -25.72 -9.40 -3.87
CA LYS A 259 -26.64 -8.24 -3.88
C LYS A 259 -25.93 -6.91 -3.58
N LEU A 260 -24.95 -6.51 -4.39
CA LEU A 260 -24.20 -5.26 -4.15
C LEU A 260 -25.09 -4.01 -4.28
N HIS A 261 -26.09 -4.04 -5.18
CA HIS A 261 -26.99 -2.91 -5.42
C HIS A 261 -27.81 -2.51 -4.18
N ALA A 262 -28.34 -3.48 -3.41
CA ALA A 262 -29.10 -3.22 -2.18
C ALA A 262 -28.25 -2.56 -1.08
N LEU A 263 -26.93 -2.82 -1.08
CA LEU A 263 -25.96 -2.25 -0.14
C LEU A 263 -25.29 -0.98 -0.67
N SER A 264 -25.61 -0.53 -1.88
CA SER A 264 -24.90 0.56 -2.59
C SER A 264 -24.86 1.87 -1.81
N LEU A 265 -25.98 2.29 -1.21
CA LEU A 265 -26.07 3.51 -0.39
C LEU A 265 -25.16 3.43 0.85
N VAL A 266 -25.13 2.28 1.53
CA VAL A 266 -24.31 2.06 2.74
C VAL A 266 -22.84 2.01 2.38
N LEU A 267 -22.48 1.30 1.30
CA LEU A 267 -21.11 1.26 0.78
C LEU A 267 -20.64 2.66 0.39
N TYR A 268 -21.48 3.46 -0.29
CA TYR A 268 -21.18 4.84 -0.64
C TYR A 268 -20.97 5.73 0.60
N ALA A 269 -21.87 5.64 1.59
CA ALA A 269 -21.72 6.35 2.85
C ALA A 269 -20.41 5.98 3.58
N CYS A 270 -20.06 4.69 3.63
CA CYS A 270 -18.81 4.23 4.23
C CYS A 270 -17.58 4.76 3.48
N ILE A 271 -17.60 4.84 2.13
CA ILE A 271 -16.50 5.45 1.35
C ILE A 271 -16.33 6.92 1.71
N VAL A 272 -17.42 7.69 1.77
CA VAL A 272 -17.37 9.12 2.12
C VAL A 272 -16.80 9.30 3.53
N VAL A 273 -17.25 8.50 4.51
CA VAL A 273 -16.71 8.48 5.87
C VAL A 273 -15.21 8.12 5.87
N THR A 274 -14.80 7.10 5.13
CA THR A 274 -13.38 6.71 5.00
C THR A 274 -12.53 7.84 4.40
N LEU A 275 -12.97 8.47 3.32
CA LEU A 275 -12.20 9.54 2.65
C LEU A 275 -12.11 10.79 3.52
N VAL A 276 -13.22 11.21 4.15
CA VAL A 276 -13.24 12.34 5.08
C VAL A 276 -12.39 12.05 6.32
N GLY A 277 -12.44 10.82 6.86
CA GLY A 277 -11.62 10.38 7.98
C GLY A 277 -10.13 10.34 7.65
N LEU A 278 -9.74 9.86 6.46
CA LEU A 278 -8.35 9.92 5.97
C LEU A 278 -7.85 11.36 5.84
N ILE A 279 -8.64 12.27 5.23
CA ILE A 279 -8.25 13.68 5.09
C ILE A 279 -8.15 14.35 6.47
N GLY A 280 -9.13 14.16 7.34
CA GLY A 280 -9.14 14.71 8.70
C GLY A 280 -7.96 14.22 9.54
N ALA A 281 -7.64 12.92 9.47
CA ALA A 281 -6.47 12.35 10.10
C ALA A 281 -5.18 12.94 9.54
N TYR A 282 -4.99 12.96 8.21
CA TYR A 282 -3.80 13.53 7.60
C TYR A 282 -3.56 14.99 8.03
N VAL A 283 -4.60 15.82 7.96
CA VAL A 283 -4.54 17.25 8.31
C VAL A 283 -4.24 17.45 9.80
N ALA A 284 -4.87 16.69 10.70
CA ALA A 284 -4.65 16.81 12.13
C ALA A 284 -3.28 16.25 12.58
N GLY A 285 -2.80 15.19 11.91
CA GLY A 285 -1.56 14.49 12.23
C GLY A 285 -0.29 15.17 11.68
N SER A 286 -0.31 15.62 10.42
CA SER A 286 0.86 16.22 9.75
C SER A 286 1.10 17.68 10.13
N CYS A 287 0.06 18.44 10.44
CA CYS A 287 0.17 19.88 10.65
C CYS A 287 0.23 20.25 12.14
N ARG A 288 1.28 20.97 12.55
CA ARG A 288 1.36 21.64 13.86
C ARG A 288 0.72 23.03 13.85
N LYS A 289 0.96 23.83 12.80
CA LYS A 289 0.49 25.23 12.69
C LYS A 289 -0.81 25.34 11.89
N THR A 290 -1.65 26.31 12.21
CA THR A 290 -2.94 26.56 11.51
C THR A 290 -2.73 26.97 10.05
N SER A 291 -1.69 27.74 9.74
CA SER A 291 -1.33 28.11 8.36
C SER A 291 -1.01 26.90 7.47
N THR A 292 -0.18 25.95 7.96
CA THR A 292 0.11 24.71 7.20
C THR A 292 -1.12 23.81 7.09
N THR A 293 -1.98 23.81 8.11
CA THR A 293 -3.29 23.12 8.08
C THR A 293 -4.14 23.63 6.90
N ALA A 294 -4.23 24.95 6.72
CA ALA A 294 -4.96 25.57 5.61
C ALA A 294 -4.32 25.26 4.24
N GLN A 295 -2.98 25.21 4.17
CA GLN A 295 -2.27 24.82 2.94
C GLN A 295 -2.58 23.36 2.54
N VAL A 296 -2.55 22.42 3.48
CA VAL A 296 -2.83 20.99 3.19
C VAL A 296 -4.30 20.77 2.82
N VAL A 297 -5.25 21.43 3.49
CA VAL A 297 -6.67 21.39 3.12
C VAL A 297 -6.89 22.03 1.75
N GLY A 298 -6.26 23.18 1.48
CA GLY A 298 -6.31 23.85 0.17
C GLY A 298 -5.68 23.02 -0.96
N LEU A 299 -4.62 22.26 -0.67
CA LEU A 299 -3.98 21.32 -1.59
C LEU A 299 -4.91 20.15 -1.94
N ALA A 300 -5.57 19.55 -0.94
CA ALA A 300 -6.53 18.47 -1.14
C ALA A 300 -7.79 18.94 -1.89
N GLY A 301 -8.36 20.08 -1.49
CA GLY A 301 -9.47 20.73 -2.18
C GLY A 301 -9.10 21.13 -3.60
N GLY A 302 -7.90 21.66 -3.80
CA GLY A 302 -7.34 21.99 -5.11
C GLY A 302 -7.13 20.77 -6.01
N ALA A 303 -6.73 19.62 -5.46
CA ALA A 303 -6.61 18.37 -6.20
C ALA A 303 -7.98 17.87 -6.70
N VAL A 304 -9.01 17.93 -5.85
CA VAL A 304 -10.39 17.56 -6.22
C VAL A 304 -10.97 18.56 -7.22
N ALA A 305 -10.77 19.86 -7.01
CA ALA A 305 -11.19 20.90 -7.93
C ALA A 305 -10.49 20.78 -9.29
N LEU A 306 -9.18 20.49 -9.31
CA LEU A 306 -8.41 20.24 -10.54
C LEU A 306 -8.94 19.00 -11.27
N ALA A 307 -9.22 17.89 -10.58
CA ALA A 307 -9.82 16.71 -11.19
C ALA A 307 -11.22 17.00 -11.78
N TYR A 308 -12.01 17.84 -11.10
CA TYR A 308 -13.31 18.31 -11.60
C TYR A 308 -13.18 19.25 -12.81
N ILE A 309 -12.27 20.21 -12.78
CA ILE A 309 -11.99 21.12 -13.91
C ILE A 309 -11.47 20.31 -15.11
N LEU A 310 -10.57 19.35 -14.89
CA LEU A 310 -10.10 18.41 -15.93
C LEU A 310 -11.27 17.60 -16.52
N ARG A 311 -12.29 17.25 -15.73
CA ARG A 311 -13.49 16.57 -16.23
C ARG A 311 -14.31 17.41 -17.20
N TYR A 312 -14.43 18.72 -17.00
CA TYR A 312 -15.18 19.62 -17.90
C TYR A 312 -14.34 20.15 -19.07
N THR A 313 -13.01 20.26 -18.91
CA THR A 313 -12.10 20.81 -19.93
C THR A 313 -11.53 19.75 -20.87
N LEU A 314 -11.41 18.49 -20.44
CA LEU A 314 -11.11 17.37 -21.34
C LEU A 314 -12.40 17.02 -22.12
N PRO A 315 -12.43 17.17 -23.46
CA PRO A 315 -13.63 16.87 -24.22
C PRO A 315 -13.91 15.37 -24.19
N SER A 316 -14.95 14.99 -23.45
CA SER A 316 -15.64 13.72 -23.70
C SER A 316 -16.22 13.79 -25.10
N LYS A 317 -15.55 13.17 -26.08
CA LYS A 317 -16.07 13.00 -27.44
C LYS A 317 -17.17 11.93 -27.45
N SER A 318 -18.30 12.26 -26.84
CA SER A 318 -19.59 11.88 -27.42
C SER A 318 -19.91 12.94 -28.47
N LEU A 319 -19.62 12.63 -29.73
CA LEU A 319 -20.05 13.48 -30.85
C LEU A 319 -20.87 12.65 -31.85
N SER A 320 -22.17 12.56 -31.54
CA SER A 320 -23.17 12.38 -32.58
C SER A 320 -23.14 13.60 -33.50
N CYS A 321 -22.72 13.43 -34.76
CA CYS A 321 -23.60 13.55 -35.95
C CYS A 321 -22.80 13.61 -37.27
N CYS A 322 -23.39 13.09 -38.35
CA CYS A 322 -23.07 13.35 -39.77
C CYS A 322 -21.64 13.09 -40.32
N SER A 323 -21.37 11.85 -40.74
CA SER A 323 -20.96 11.55 -42.13
C SER A 323 -20.98 10.04 -42.38
N SER A 324 -21.50 9.58 -43.52
CA SER A 324 -21.68 8.15 -43.83
C SER A 324 -20.55 7.65 -44.75
N GLY A 325 -19.66 6.77 -44.24
CA GLY A 325 -18.63 6.14 -45.09
C GLY A 325 -17.63 5.22 -44.38
N GLU A 326 -17.07 5.61 -43.23
CA GLU A 326 -15.88 4.94 -42.63
C GLU A 326 -16.19 3.94 -41.50
N THR A 327 -17.44 3.51 -41.37
CA THR A 327 -17.98 2.84 -40.16
C THR A 327 -17.36 1.48 -39.81
N ARG A 328 -16.55 0.86 -40.68
CA ARG A 328 -15.90 -0.45 -40.42
C ARG A 328 -14.42 -0.39 -40.04
N PHE A 329 -13.73 0.74 -40.24
CA PHE A 329 -12.33 0.89 -39.83
C PHE A 329 -12.21 1.58 -38.47
N PHE A 330 -13.07 2.58 -38.22
CA PHE A 330 -13.12 3.27 -36.93
C PHE A 330 -13.69 2.40 -35.80
N ALA A 331 -14.68 1.55 -36.07
CA ALA A 331 -15.32 0.72 -35.04
C ALA A 331 -14.34 -0.30 -34.41
N THR A 332 -13.50 -0.95 -35.23
CA THR A 332 -12.45 -1.88 -34.78
C THR A 332 -11.32 -1.18 -34.04
N HIS A 333 -10.96 0.04 -34.43
CA HIS A 333 -10.02 0.85 -33.67
C HIS A 333 -10.59 1.28 -32.32
N HIS A 334 -11.85 1.72 -32.27
CA HIS A 334 -12.49 2.14 -31.02
C HIS A 334 -12.64 0.99 -30.02
N SER A 335 -13.06 -0.21 -30.48
CA SER A 335 -13.15 -1.39 -29.60
C SER A 335 -11.78 -1.81 -29.08
N ALA A 336 -10.72 -1.73 -29.90
CA ALA A 336 -9.37 -2.08 -29.48
C ALA A 336 -8.75 -1.05 -28.51
N GLU A 337 -9.03 0.25 -28.70
CA GLU A 337 -8.54 1.31 -27.80
C GLU A 337 -9.30 1.29 -26.46
N GLU A 338 -10.60 0.98 -26.49
CA GLU A 338 -11.43 0.79 -25.29
C GLU A 338 -11.05 -0.49 -24.51
N GLU A 339 -10.79 -1.63 -25.18
CA GLU A 339 -10.25 -2.84 -24.54
C GLU A 339 -8.83 -2.64 -23.99
N ALA A 340 -7.95 -1.93 -24.71
CA ALA A 340 -6.59 -1.63 -24.22
C ALA A 340 -6.62 -0.76 -22.97
N MET A 341 -7.55 0.19 -22.90
CA MET A 341 -7.78 1.08 -21.77
C MET A 341 -8.40 0.35 -20.57
N ASP A 342 -9.39 -0.52 -20.78
CA ASP A 342 -9.99 -1.40 -19.76
C ASP A 342 -8.92 -2.29 -19.07
N ASN A 343 -7.88 -2.70 -19.82
CA ASN A 343 -6.73 -3.45 -19.31
C ASN A 343 -5.70 -2.58 -18.56
N ALA A 344 -5.60 -1.28 -18.85
CA ALA A 344 -4.66 -0.37 -18.19
C ALA A 344 -5.19 0.17 -16.85
N HIS A 345 -6.50 0.44 -16.73
CA HIS A 345 -7.11 1.04 -15.54
C HIS A 345 -6.71 0.39 -14.19
N PRO A 346 -6.70 -0.95 -14.02
CA PRO A 346 -6.35 -1.56 -12.72
C PRO A 346 -4.88 -1.33 -12.32
N LEU A 347 -3.99 -1.24 -13.30
CA LEU A 347 -2.55 -1.06 -13.13
C LEU A 347 -2.23 0.40 -12.75
N VAL A 348 -2.89 1.36 -13.41
CA VAL A 348 -2.82 2.79 -13.09
C VAL A 348 -3.32 3.04 -11.65
N VAL A 349 -4.47 2.48 -11.29
CA VAL A 349 -5.04 2.60 -9.94
C VAL A 349 -4.13 1.97 -8.90
N LEU A 350 -3.64 0.74 -9.11
CA LEU A 350 -2.72 0.08 -8.17
C LEU A 350 -1.49 0.96 -7.85
N LEU A 351 -0.91 1.61 -8.85
CA LEU A 351 0.30 2.41 -8.70
C LEU A 351 0.04 3.80 -8.11
N ALA A 352 -1.08 4.43 -8.45
CA ALA A 352 -1.51 5.65 -7.77
C ALA A 352 -1.87 5.38 -6.30
N THR A 353 -2.55 4.26 -6.01
CA THR A 353 -2.86 3.80 -4.65
C THR A 353 -1.58 3.48 -3.86
N LEU A 354 -0.61 2.79 -4.44
CA LEU A 354 0.72 2.58 -3.85
C LEU A 354 1.35 3.92 -3.42
N ALA A 355 1.48 4.84 -4.38
CA ALA A 355 2.16 6.11 -4.17
C ALA A 355 1.43 6.98 -3.14
N ALA A 356 0.10 7.03 -3.18
CA ALA A 356 -0.71 7.67 -2.14
C ALA A 356 -0.48 7.05 -0.76
N THR A 357 -0.31 5.73 -0.64
CA THR A 357 -0.05 5.05 0.64
C THR A 357 1.25 5.54 1.25
N ILE A 358 2.34 5.39 0.51
CA ILE A 358 3.69 5.58 1.04
C ILE A 358 4.02 7.07 1.27
N THR A 359 3.38 7.96 0.50
CA THR A 359 3.52 9.42 0.70
C THR A 359 2.63 9.94 1.83
N TYR A 360 1.46 9.33 2.06
CA TYR A 360 0.63 9.63 3.23
C TYR A 360 1.34 9.23 4.53
N THR A 361 1.87 8.00 4.61
CA THR A 361 2.56 7.55 5.83
C THR A 361 3.82 8.39 6.10
N ALA A 362 4.64 8.64 5.09
CA ALA A 362 5.82 9.51 5.19
C ALA A 362 5.50 10.99 5.49
N GLY A 363 4.26 11.43 5.24
CA GLY A 363 3.77 12.77 5.63
C GLY A 363 3.32 12.85 7.11
N LEU A 364 3.04 11.71 7.74
CA LEU A 364 2.72 11.61 9.17
C LEU A 364 3.93 11.27 10.04
N ASP A 365 4.87 10.49 9.48
CA ASP A 365 6.14 10.11 10.09
C ASP A 365 7.30 10.57 9.19
N PRO A 366 7.79 11.82 9.36
CA PRO A 366 8.75 12.41 8.46
C PRO A 366 10.16 11.83 8.64
N PRO A 367 10.97 11.79 7.57
CA PRO A 367 12.34 11.29 7.64
C PRO A 367 13.21 12.12 8.59
N GLY A 368 14.16 11.45 9.25
CA GLY A 368 14.96 12.01 10.33
C GLY A 368 14.28 11.96 11.70
N GLY A 369 12.99 11.60 11.78
CA GLY A 369 12.25 11.52 13.03
C GLY A 369 11.76 12.88 13.54
N LEU A 370 11.35 12.88 14.81
CA LEU A 370 10.68 14.00 15.46
C LEU A 370 11.44 14.35 16.75
N TRP A 371 11.51 15.64 17.08
CA TRP A 371 12.03 16.09 18.37
C TRP A 371 11.14 15.58 19.51
N GLN A 372 11.73 15.27 20.65
CA GLN A 372 10.98 14.96 21.87
C GLN A 372 10.90 16.19 22.78
N ASP A 373 12.01 16.89 22.95
CA ASP A 373 12.16 18.05 23.81
C ASP A 373 11.80 19.40 23.13
N ASP A 374 11.61 20.42 23.98
CA ASP A 374 11.52 21.83 23.59
C ASP A 374 12.90 22.47 23.79
N GLY A 375 13.51 22.96 22.71
CA GLY A 375 14.87 23.52 22.74
C GLY A 375 15.25 24.16 21.40
N ASP A 376 16.37 24.89 21.33
CA ASP A 376 17.05 25.32 20.08
C ASP A 376 16.16 25.77 18.89
N GLY A 377 15.05 26.48 19.17
CA GLY A 377 14.12 26.98 18.16
C GLY A 377 13.13 25.95 17.58
N HIS A 378 13.02 24.77 18.19
CA HIS A 378 12.10 23.69 17.85
C HIS A 378 11.17 23.33 19.03
N MET A 379 10.06 22.67 18.73
CA MET A 379 9.11 22.17 19.73
C MET A 379 9.02 20.64 19.68
N ALA A 380 8.62 20.04 20.79
CA ALA A 380 8.27 18.64 20.92
C ALA A 380 7.30 18.20 19.80
N GLY A 381 7.71 17.19 19.01
CA GLY A 381 6.96 16.67 17.87
C GLY A 381 7.10 17.44 16.55
N ASP A 382 8.04 18.39 16.43
CA ASP A 382 8.46 18.98 15.14
C ASP A 382 9.43 18.05 14.37
N PRO A 383 9.45 18.08 13.02
CA PRO A 383 10.36 17.26 12.22
C PRO A 383 11.84 17.60 12.42
N MET A 384 12.64 16.62 12.83
CA MET A 384 14.05 16.86 13.15
C MET A 384 14.89 17.19 11.91
N LEU A 385 14.57 16.62 10.75
CA LEU A 385 15.21 17.00 9.48
C LEU A 385 14.90 18.46 9.06
N LEU A 386 13.80 19.07 9.53
CA LEU A 386 13.50 20.48 9.23
C LEU A 386 14.48 21.42 9.94
N THR A 387 14.91 21.09 11.16
CA THR A 387 15.81 21.94 11.96
C THR A 387 17.28 21.67 11.61
N THR A 388 17.66 20.41 11.42
CA THR A 388 19.05 20.03 11.09
C THR A 388 19.40 20.24 9.61
N ASN A 389 18.43 20.07 8.69
CA ASN A 389 18.65 20.34 7.26
C ASN A 389 17.36 20.77 6.53
N ALA A 390 16.93 22.02 6.78
CA ALA A 390 15.75 22.62 6.17
C ALA A 390 15.69 22.50 4.63
N GLY A 391 16.84 22.46 3.94
CA GLY A 391 16.93 22.26 2.50
C GLY A 391 16.45 20.88 2.07
N ARG A 392 16.95 19.82 2.72
CA ARG A 392 16.49 18.43 2.50
C ARG A 392 15.03 18.25 2.86
N TYR A 393 14.60 18.75 4.01
CA TYR A 393 13.21 18.64 4.44
C TYR A 393 12.26 19.28 3.42
N ARG A 394 12.58 20.47 2.90
CA ARG A 394 11.80 21.11 1.83
C ARG A 394 11.76 20.27 0.55
N ALA A 395 12.90 19.73 0.11
CA ALA A 395 12.95 18.85 -1.07
C ALA A 395 12.08 17.60 -0.89
N PHE A 396 12.22 16.91 0.25
CA PHE A 396 11.37 15.78 0.64
C PHE A 396 9.89 16.17 0.63
N PHE A 397 9.53 17.23 1.36
CA PHE A 397 8.15 17.67 1.54
C PHE A 397 7.46 18.00 0.21
N TYR A 398 8.10 18.75 -0.68
CA TYR A 398 7.54 19.07 -1.99
C TYR A 398 7.44 17.84 -2.90
N CYS A 399 8.49 17.01 -3.00
CA CYS A 399 8.46 15.80 -3.81
C CYS A 399 7.40 14.80 -3.34
N ASN A 400 7.29 14.59 -2.03
CA ASN A 400 6.30 13.72 -1.40
C ASN A 400 4.87 14.26 -1.61
N SER A 401 4.66 15.58 -1.46
CA SER A 401 3.35 16.22 -1.67
C SER A 401 2.90 16.18 -3.14
N VAL A 402 3.82 16.39 -4.09
CA VAL A 402 3.52 16.28 -5.53
C VAL A 402 3.13 14.84 -5.88
N ALA A 403 3.85 13.85 -5.37
CA ALA A 403 3.51 12.43 -5.54
C ALA A 403 2.12 12.09 -4.94
N PHE A 404 1.84 12.53 -3.71
CA PHE A 404 0.55 12.34 -3.05
C PHE A 404 -0.62 12.96 -3.85
N VAL A 405 -0.51 14.24 -4.22
CA VAL A 405 -1.56 14.96 -4.98
C VAL A 405 -1.77 14.34 -6.35
N THR A 406 -0.68 14.04 -7.08
CA THR A 406 -0.78 13.42 -8.41
C THR A 406 -1.44 12.06 -8.32
N SER A 407 -1.15 11.29 -7.27
CA SER A 407 -1.81 10.01 -6.98
C SER A 407 -3.32 10.17 -6.76
N LEU A 408 -3.75 11.13 -5.94
CA LEU A 408 -5.17 11.40 -5.72
C LEU A 408 -5.88 11.84 -7.00
N VAL A 409 -5.29 12.74 -7.78
CA VAL A 409 -5.84 13.18 -9.07
C VAL A 409 -5.99 11.99 -10.04
N VAL A 410 -4.99 11.11 -10.14
CA VAL A 410 -5.06 9.89 -10.98
C VAL A 410 -6.15 8.93 -10.50
N ILE A 411 -6.27 8.70 -9.19
CA ILE A 411 -7.33 7.84 -8.61
C ILE A 411 -8.71 8.41 -8.97
N VAL A 412 -8.95 9.70 -8.73
CA VAL A 412 -10.24 10.35 -9.02
C VAL A 412 -10.55 10.34 -10.52
N LEU A 413 -9.58 10.69 -11.38
CA LEU A 413 -9.78 10.69 -12.84
C LEU A 413 -10.17 9.32 -13.38
N VAL A 414 -9.53 8.24 -12.89
CA VAL A 414 -9.88 6.87 -13.28
C VAL A 414 -11.23 6.44 -12.70
N GLN A 415 -11.54 6.79 -11.44
CA GLN A 415 -12.82 6.44 -10.80
C GLN A 415 -14.03 7.14 -11.45
N MET A 416 -13.85 8.37 -11.93
CA MET A 416 -14.93 9.14 -12.57
C MET A 416 -15.33 8.63 -13.96
N GLY A 417 -14.74 7.51 -14.44
CA GLY A 417 -14.99 6.95 -15.76
C GLY A 417 -14.53 7.85 -16.91
N ASN A 418 -13.67 8.83 -16.61
CA ASN A 418 -13.24 9.82 -17.58
C ASN A 418 -12.27 9.17 -18.56
N LEU A 419 -12.52 9.33 -19.87
CA LEU A 419 -11.70 8.83 -20.97
C LEU A 419 -10.40 9.65 -21.11
N VAL A 420 -9.63 9.76 -20.01
CA VAL A 420 -8.33 10.43 -19.99
C VAL A 420 -7.40 9.64 -20.88
N ARG A 421 -6.95 10.26 -21.97
CA ARG A 421 -6.06 9.65 -22.95
C ARG A 421 -4.90 8.95 -22.25
N HIS A 422 -4.65 7.68 -22.55
CA HIS A 422 -3.65 6.82 -21.89
C HIS A 422 -2.31 7.52 -21.62
N HIS A 423 -1.85 8.36 -22.56
CA HIS A 423 -0.65 9.19 -22.45
C HIS A 423 -0.66 10.14 -21.24
N MET A 424 -1.77 10.79 -20.91
CA MET A 424 -1.84 11.73 -19.77
C MET A 424 -1.80 10.99 -18.43
N LEU A 425 -2.47 9.83 -18.31
CA LEU A 425 -2.37 8.95 -17.14
C LEU A 425 -0.94 8.44 -16.96
N LEU A 426 -0.29 8.02 -18.05
CA LEU A 426 1.10 7.56 -18.04
C LEU A 426 2.08 8.68 -17.66
N THR A 427 1.91 9.90 -18.17
CA THR A 427 2.72 11.07 -17.77
C THR A 427 2.52 11.41 -16.28
N ALA A 428 1.28 11.39 -15.78
CA ALA A 428 1.00 11.62 -14.36
C ALA A 428 1.64 10.56 -13.46
N MET A 429 1.61 9.28 -13.86
CA MET A 429 2.29 8.20 -13.14
C MET A 429 3.82 8.34 -13.17
N ILE A 430 4.40 8.75 -14.29
CA ILE A 430 5.85 8.99 -14.39
C ILE A 430 6.26 10.16 -13.47
N LEU A 431 5.50 11.26 -13.49
CA LEU A 431 5.71 12.40 -12.57
C LEU A 431 5.63 11.97 -11.10
N ASN A 432 4.67 11.11 -10.77
CA ASN A 432 4.50 10.53 -9.44
C ASN A 432 5.71 9.70 -9.00
N LEU A 433 6.22 8.83 -9.88
CA LEU A 433 7.42 8.01 -9.63
C LEU A 433 8.69 8.87 -9.47
N PHE A 434 8.84 9.96 -10.24
CA PHE A 434 9.90 10.94 -10.01
C PHE A 434 9.77 11.67 -8.67
N GLY A 435 8.54 12.01 -8.25
CA GLY A 435 8.27 12.54 -6.91
C GLY A 435 8.71 11.57 -5.80
N LEU A 436 8.42 10.28 -5.95
CA LEU A 436 8.89 9.24 -5.02
C LEU A 436 10.42 9.10 -4.99
N ILE A 437 11.09 9.13 -6.15
CA ILE A 437 12.56 9.11 -6.22
C ILE A 437 13.16 10.32 -5.50
N GLY A 438 12.65 11.52 -5.76
CA GLY A 438 13.11 12.75 -5.11
C GLY A 438 12.87 12.77 -3.61
N ALA A 439 11.69 12.31 -3.16
CA ALA A 439 11.37 12.18 -1.74
C ALA A 439 12.29 11.16 -1.04
N TYR A 440 12.48 9.98 -1.63
CA TYR A 440 13.41 8.97 -1.12
C TYR A 440 14.84 9.51 -1.02
N ALA A 441 15.35 10.13 -2.08
CA ALA A 441 16.72 10.66 -2.14
C ALA A 441 16.95 11.86 -1.22
N ALA A 442 15.90 12.61 -0.85
CA ALA A 442 15.98 13.71 0.12
C ALA A 442 15.83 13.24 1.58
N GLY A 443 14.99 12.23 1.83
CA GLY A 443 14.67 11.74 3.17
C GLY A 443 15.59 10.63 3.71
N SER A 444 16.00 9.67 2.87
CA SER A 444 16.84 8.54 3.32
C SER A 444 18.34 8.87 3.39
N CYS A 445 18.78 9.90 2.66
CA CYS A 445 20.19 10.22 2.46
C CYS A 445 20.63 11.35 3.40
N ARG A 446 21.79 11.19 4.07
CA ARG A 446 22.35 12.20 4.99
C ARG A 446 23.19 13.26 4.32
N ASP A 447 24.07 12.81 3.43
CA ASP A 447 25.03 13.66 2.74
C ASP A 447 24.58 13.93 1.33
N VAL A 448 25.07 15.04 0.76
CA VAL A 448 24.78 15.38 -0.64
C VAL A 448 25.34 14.27 -1.55
N SER A 449 26.52 13.74 -1.22
CA SER A 449 27.14 12.58 -1.88
C SER A 449 26.24 11.33 -1.88
N THR A 450 25.59 10.99 -0.76
CA THR A 450 24.67 9.83 -0.70
C THR A 450 23.39 10.04 -1.51
N SER A 451 22.89 11.28 -1.57
CA SER A 451 21.73 11.64 -2.39
C SER A 451 22.07 11.63 -3.88
N ILE A 452 23.23 12.18 -4.27
CA ILE A 452 23.78 12.08 -5.63
C ILE A 452 23.96 10.61 -6.01
N TYR A 453 24.49 9.76 -5.13
CA TYR A 453 24.62 8.32 -5.38
C TYR A 453 23.25 7.67 -5.66
N ALA A 454 22.22 7.93 -4.84
CA ALA A 454 20.88 7.38 -5.06
C ALA A 454 20.26 7.84 -6.40
N MET A 455 20.42 9.12 -6.76
CA MET A 455 19.95 9.67 -8.03
C MET A 455 20.74 9.11 -9.24
N ALA A 456 22.07 9.04 -9.13
CA ALA A 456 22.94 8.51 -10.17
C ALA A 456 22.71 7.01 -10.42
N LEU A 457 22.45 6.24 -9.35
CA LEU A 457 22.04 4.84 -9.43
C LEU A 457 20.74 4.67 -10.22
N THR A 458 19.75 5.55 -10.00
CA THR A 458 18.51 5.56 -10.79
C THR A 458 18.79 5.78 -12.28
N GLY A 459 19.61 6.78 -12.60
CA GLY A 459 20.01 7.06 -13.98
C GLY A 459 20.79 5.91 -14.63
N ALA A 460 21.73 5.31 -13.91
CA ALA A 460 22.53 4.18 -14.38
C ALA A 460 21.66 2.94 -14.68
N VAL A 461 20.71 2.61 -13.80
CA VAL A 461 19.77 1.50 -14.02
C VAL A 461 18.87 1.77 -15.24
N LEU A 462 18.35 2.99 -15.39
CA LEU A 462 17.55 3.36 -16.57
C LEU A 462 18.35 3.23 -17.87
N VAL A 463 19.59 3.75 -17.91
CA VAL A 463 20.49 3.64 -19.07
C VAL A 463 20.81 2.18 -19.38
N TYR A 464 21.17 1.38 -18.38
CA TYR A 464 21.44 -0.05 -18.54
C TYR A 464 20.26 -0.80 -19.19
N VAL A 465 19.03 -0.57 -18.73
CA VAL A 465 17.87 -1.25 -19.30
C VAL A 465 17.51 -0.72 -20.69
N VAL A 466 17.66 0.58 -20.97
CA VAL A 466 17.49 1.12 -22.33
C VAL A 466 18.49 0.51 -23.30
N ILE A 467 19.77 0.36 -22.93
CA ILE A 467 20.79 -0.31 -23.76
C ILE A 467 20.39 -1.76 -24.04
N HIS A 468 20.00 -2.52 -23.02
CA HIS A 468 19.54 -3.91 -23.21
C HIS A 468 18.28 -4.03 -24.09
N ILE A 469 17.35 -3.08 -23.96
CA ILE A 469 16.16 -3.01 -24.83
C ILE A 469 16.58 -2.73 -26.27
N VAL A 470 17.40 -1.71 -26.53
CA VAL A 470 17.82 -1.33 -27.88
C VAL A 470 18.58 -2.47 -28.56
N PHE A 471 19.58 -3.05 -27.88
CA PHE A 471 20.38 -4.15 -28.42
C PHE A 471 19.52 -5.37 -28.78
N PHE A 472 18.61 -5.78 -27.88
CA PHE A 472 17.70 -6.90 -28.15
C PHE A 472 16.65 -6.59 -29.24
N THR A 473 16.18 -5.34 -29.34
CA THR A 473 15.19 -4.93 -30.35
C THR A 473 15.81 -4.88 -31.75
N LEU A 474 17.12 -4.61 -31.86
CA LEU A 474 17.86 -4.68 -33.13
C LEU A 474 18.07 -6.13 -33.60
N ASP A 475 18.24 -7.07 -32.67
CA ASP A 475 18.52 -8.50 -32.93
C ASP A 475 17.26 -9.35 -33.21
N HIS A 476 16.05 -8.81 -32.97
CA HIS A 476 14.77 -9.53 -33.14
C HIS A 476 13.78 -8.78 -34.04
N LYS A 477 14.18 -8.52 -35.30
CA LYS A 477 13.22 -8.34 -36.40
C LYS A 477 12.68 -9.71 -36.85
N ASP A 478 11.41 -9.74 -37.21
CA ASP A 478 10.68 -10.86 -37.83
C ASP A 478 10.45 -12.14 -36.97
N LYS A 479 9.67 -11.99 -35.89
CA LYS A 479 8.72 -13.04 -35.48
C LYS A 479 7.30 -12.47 -35.40
N LYS A 480 6.35 -13.15 -36.06
CA LYS A 480 4.90 -12.89 -35.89
C LYS A 480 4.50 -13.31 -34.47
N ASP A 481 4.05 -12.36 -33.67
CA ASP A 481 3.61 -12.60 -32.29
C ASP A 481 2.49 -13.65 -32.26
N ASN A 482 2.71 -14.75 -31.54
CA ASN A 482 1.69 -15.76 -31.28
C ASN A 482 0.82 -15.31 -30.10
N TYR A 483 -0.51 -15.36 -30.24
CA TYR A 483 -1.47 -15.03 -29.19
C TYR A 483 -1.19 -15.71 -27.83
N GLN A 484 -0.67 -16.95 -27.83
CA GLN A 484 -0.28 -17.62 -26.58
C GLN A 484 0.96 -16.98 -25.92
N GLU A 485 1.91 -16.48 -26.73
CA GLU A 485 3.10 -15.78 -26.22
C GLU A 485 2.72 -14.43 -25.62
N GLU A 486 1.85 -13.64 -26.27
CA GLU A 486 1.32 -12.39 -25.70
C GLU A 486 0.65 -12.62 -24.35
N LYS A 487 -0.18 -13.67 -24.24
CA LYS A 487 -0.85 -14.05 -22.99
C LYS A 487 0.13 -14.43 -21.88
N LEU A 488 1.24 -15.08 -22.22
CA LEU A 488 2.33 -15.41 -21.28
C LEU A 488 3.13 -14.17 -20.87
N LEU A 489 3.44 -13.27 -21.81
CA LEU A 489 4.10 -11.99 -21.56
C LEU A 489 3.26 -11.13 -20.60
N GLU A 490 1.96 -11.03 -20.84
CA GLU A 490 1.04 -10.28 -19.98
C GLU A 490 0.88 -10.93 -18.58
N LYS A 491 0.88 -12.27 -18.50
CA LYS A 491 0.95 -13.00 -17.22
C LYS A 491 2.28 -12.74 -16.50
N ARG A 492 3.41 -12.59 -17.21
CA ARG A 492 4.74 -12.27 -16.63
C ARG A 492 4.79 -10.81 -16.17
N ARG A 493 4.34 -9.86 -16.99
CA ARG A 493 4.19 -8.43 -16.66
C ARG A 493 3.46 -8.22 -15.34
N LYS A 494 2.29 -8.86 -15.17
CA LYS A 494 1.46 -8.76 -13.95
C LYS A 494 2.17 -9.29 -12.69
N ARG A 495 2.96 -10.36 -12.80
CA ARG A 495 3.79 -10.87 -11.68
C ARG A 495 4.94 -9.91 -11.36
N LEU A 496 5.73 -9.52 -12.37
CA LEU A 496 6.87 -8.61 -12.21
C LEU A 496 6.43 -7.30 -11.54
N LEU A 497 5.28 -6.75 -11.95
CA LEU A 497 4.74 -5.52 -11.37
C LEU A 497 4.37 -5.70 -9.90
N LEU A 498 3.70 -6.80 -9.54
CA LEU A 498 3.32 -7.06 -8.14
C LEU A 498 4.55 -7.10 -7.23
N PHE A 499 5.62 -7.77 -7.65
CA PHE A 499 6.89 -7.80 -6.91
C PHE A 499 7.57 -6.43 -6.85
N ALA A 500 7.59 -5.67 -7.95
CA ALA A 500 8.18 -4.33 -7.98
C ALA A 500 7.39 -3.33 -7.10
N VAL A 501 6.06 -3.40 -7.10
CA VAL A 501 5.18 -2.63 -6.20
C VAL A 501 5.47 -2.96 -4.74
N LEU A 502 5.51 -4.26 -4.40
CA LEU A 502 5.79 -4.71 -3.03
C LEU A 502 7.18 -4.26 -2.55
N ALA A 503 8.22 -4.51 -3.36
CA ALA A 503 9.59 -4.14 -3.04
C ALA A 503 9.76 -2.61 -2.94
N ALA A 504 9.19 -1.82 -3.86
CA ALA A 504 9.18 -0.36 -3.77
C ALA A 504 8.48 0.13 -2.49
N THR A 505 7.36 -0.50 -2.09
CA THR A 505 6.66 -0.16 -0.83
C THR A 505 7.58 -0.33 0.38
N ILE A 506 8.12 -1.53 0.54
CA ILE A 506 8.90 -1.92 1.72
C ILE A 506 10.19 -1.10 1.80
N THR A 507 10.89 -0.96 0.68
CA THR A 507 12.18 -0.25 0.64
C THR A 507 12.02 1.26 0.78
N TYR A 508 10.93 1.86 0.28
CA TYR A 508 10.65 3.28 0.53
C TYR A 508 10.43 3.56 2.02
N GLN A 509 9.55 2.79 2.68
CA GLN A 509 9.31 2.95 4.11
C GLN A 509 10.61 2.72 4.91
N ALA A 510 11.27 1.57 4.72
CA ALA A 510 12.51 1.25 5.45
C ALA A 510 13.66 2.24 5.19
N GLY A 511 13.69 2.92 4.04
CA GLY A 511 14.68 3.97 3.76
C GLY A 511 14.39 5.30 4.46
N LEU A 512 13.11 5.65 4.66
CA LEU A 512 12.71 6.86 5.38
C LEU A 512 12.67 6.65 6.90
N THR A 513 12.38 5.42 7.37
CA THR A 513 12.38 5.01 8.77
C THR A 513 13.32 3.80 8.96
N PRO A 514 14.65 4.03 9.04
CA PRO A 514 15.63 2.97 9.15
C PRO A 514 15.49 2.16 10.47
N PRO A 515 15.87 0.88 10.48
CA PRO A 515 15.77 0.03 11.67
C PRO A 515 16.49 0.62 12.88
N GLY A 516 15.79 0.63 14.02
CA GLY A 516 16.27 1.23 15.27
C GLY A 516 15.96 2.73 15.43
N GLY A 517 15.33 3.38 14.45
CA GLY A 517 14.94 4.79 14.58
C GLY A 517 16.12 5.76 14.50
N PHE A 518 15.97 6.93 15.14
CA PHE A 518 16.87 8.07 15.03
C PHE A 518 17.40 8.54 16.39
N LEU A 519 18.65 9.01 16.42
CA LEU A 519 19.25 9.70 17.57
C LEU A 519 18.53 11.02 17.81
N LEU A 520 18.22 11.30 19.08
CA LEU A 520 17.55 12.53 19.50
C LEU A 520 18.51 13.69 19.84
N GLN A 521 19.81 13.42 19.99
CA GLN A 521 20.77 14.40 20.50
C GLN A 521 22.11 14.28 19.77
N ASP A 522 22.77 15.43 19.55
CA ASP A 522 24.13 15.51 19.04
C ASP A 522 25.12 14.87 20.04
N LYS A 523 25.86 13.85 19.59
CA LYS A 523 26.87 13.14 20.39
C LYS A 523 28.08 12.76 19.54
N LEU A 524 29.25 13.28 19.91
CA LEU A 524 30.59 12.81 19.48
C LEU A 524 30.67 12.46 17.97
N GLY A 525 30.46 13.46 17.11
CA GLY A 525 30.57 13.31 15.65
C GLY A 525 29.31 12.81 14.94
N HIS A 526 28.23 12.54 15.68
CA HIS A 526 26.91 12.23 15.13
C HIS A 526 25.89 13.30 15.53
N HIS A 527 24.99 13.61 14.61
CA HIS A 527 23.96 14.63 14.78
C HIS A 527 22.59 14.03 15.14
N ALA A 528 21.75 14.82 15.76
CA ALA A 528 20.34 14.51 15.95
C ALA A 528 19.67 14.24 14.59
N GLY A 529 18.86 13.20 14.50
CA GLY A 529 18.31 12.68 13.25
C GLY A 529 19.23 11.76 12.45
N ASP A 530 20.45 11.46 12.91
CA ASP A 530 21.22 10.28 12.46
C ASP A 530 20.53 8.99 13.01
N PRO A 531 20.70 7.78 12.44
CA PRO A 531 20.00 6.56 12.82
C PRO A 531 20.78 5.76 13.87
N VAL A 532 20.04 5.12 14.77
CA VAL A 532 20.66 4.33 15.86
C VAL A 532 21.55 3.21 15.31
N LEU A 533 21.21 2.63 14.14
CA LEU A 533 22.01 1.59 13.49
C LEU A 533 23.34 2.10 12.89
N LEU A 534 23.43 3.36 12.44
CA LEU A 534 24.70 3.93 11.94
C LEU A 534 25.66 4.21 13.09
N TYR A 535 25.15 4.77 14.19
CA TYR A 535 25.93 5.03 15.40
C TYR A 535 26.48 3.73 15.99
N ASN A 536 25.61 2.74 16.23
CA ASN A 536 26.03 1.47 16.84
C ASN A 536 26.84 0.57 15.90
N TYR A 537 26.49 0.50 14.61
CA TYR A 537 27.08 -0.46 13.65
C TYR A 537 27.21 0.12 12.23
N PRO A 538 28.12 1.08 11.98
CA PRO A 538 28.18 1.83 10.72
C PRO A 538 28.35 0.95 9.47
N ARG A 539 29.14 -0.13 9.55
CA ARG A 539 29.29 -1.10 8.44
C ARG A 539 27.99 -1.82 8.09
N ARG A 540 27.14 -2.11 9.09
CA ARG A 540 25.83 -2.75 8.88
C ARG A 540 24.82 -1.76 8.32
N TYR A 541 24.80 -0.54 8.85
CA TYR A 541 23.98 0.53 8.29
C TYR A 541 24.31 0.79 6.82
N ASN A 542 25.58 0.88 6.44
CA ASN A 542 25.97 1.07 5.04
C ASN A 542 25.50 -0.09 4.16
N ALA A 543 25.67 -1.34 4.61
CA ALA A 543 25.15 -2.50 3.88
C ALA A 543 23.62 -2.46 3.72
N PHE A 544 22.89 -2.13 4.79
CA PHE A 544 21.45 -1.90 4.76
C PHE A 544 21.06 -0.80 3.76
N PHE A 545 21.63 0.40 3.90
CA PHE A 545 21.28 1.60 3.14
C PHE A 545 21.53 1.41 1.64
N TYR A 546 22.71 0.92 1.24
CA TYR A 546 23.02 0.69 -0.16
C TYR A 546 22.14 -0.41 -0.76
N SER A 547 21.97 -1.52 -0.05
CA SER A 547 21.15 -2.65 -0.52
C SER A 547 19.67 -2.27 -0.62
N ASN A 548 19.13 -1.52 0.34
CA ASN A 548 17.77 -0.99 0.31
C ASN A 548 17.57 -0.01 -0.86
N SER A 549 18.51 0.92 -1.04
CA SER A 549 18.44 1.92 -2.12
C SER A 549 18.54 1.30 -3.51
N VAL A 550 19.42 0.32 -3.72
CA VAL A 550 19.48 -0.46 -4.97
C VAL A 550 18.16 -1.18 -5.21
N SER A 551 17.60 -1.85 -4.21
CA SER A 551 16.31 -2.52 -4.33
C SER A 551 15.16 -1.56 -4.65
N PHE A 552 15.12 -0.38 -4.03
CA PHE A 552 14.13 0.66 -4.33
C PHE A 552 14.25 1.17 -5.78
N MET A 553 15.45 1.56 -6.22
CA MET A 553 15.64 2.14 -7.56
C MET A 553 15.44 1.12 -8.69
N LEU A 554 15.83 -0.14 -8.49
CA LEU A 554 15.48 -1.24 -9.40
C LEU A 554 13.96 -1.41 -9.48
N SER A 555 13.26 -1.40 -8.34
CA SER A 555 11.80 -1.56 -8.26
C SER A 555 11.03 -0.43 -8.96
N ILE A 556 11.41 0.84 -8.73
CA ILE A 556 10.82 1.98 -9.43
C ILE A 556 11.11 1.91 -10.94
N THR A 557 12.33 1.52 -11.34
CA THR A 557 12.66 1.36 -12.76
C THR A 557 11.85 0.25 -13.43
N LEU A 558 11.66 -0.90 -12.76
CA LEU A 558 10.76 -1.96 -13.21
C LEU A 558 9.34 -1.43 -13.41
N ILE A 559 8.81 -0.64 -12.47
CA ILE A 559 7.48 -0.04 -12.58
C ILE A 559 7.40 0.87 -13.83
N ILE A 560 8.33 1.82 -14.01
CA ILE A 560 8.34 2.73 -15.17
C ILE A 560 8.28 1.96 -16.50
N LEU A 561 9.07 0.88 -16.60
CA LEU A 561 9.15 0.05 -17.81
C LEU A 561 7.92 -0.84 -18.03
N LEU A 562 7.34 -1.40 -16.96
CA LEU A 562 6.14 -2.25 -17.00
C LEU A 562 4.85 -1.46 -17.22
N VAL A 563 4.83 -0.18 -16.85
CA VAL A 563 3.74 0.77 -17.14
C VAL A 563 3.70 1.12 -18.63
N ASN A 564 4.85 1.35 -19.26
CA ASN A 564 4.90 1.78 -20.66
C ASN A 564 4.65 0.61 -21.65
N PRO A 565 3.55 0.64 -22.44
CA PRO A 565 3.21 -0.44 -23.36
C PRO A 565 4.29 -0.69 -24.44
N ASN A 566 5.04 0.35 -24.81
CA ASN A 566 6.07 0.27 -25.84
C ASN A 566 7.39 -0.32 -25.31
N LEU A 567 7.63 -0.27 -24.00
CA LEU A 567 8.90 -0.72 -23.39
C LEU A 567 8.80 -2.13 -22.79
N TYR A 568 7.66 -2.50 -22.17
CA TYR A 568 7.58 -3.79 -21.48
C TYR A 568 7.70 -5.00 -22.42
N ARG A 569 7.19 -4.93 -23.65
CA ARG A 569 7.25 -6.03 -24.64
C ARG A 569 8.70 -6.41 -24.98
N PRO A 570 9.56 -5.48 -25.48
CA PRO A 570 10.98 -5.75 -25.64
C PRO A 570 11.68 -6.15 -24.33
N ALA A 571 11.41 -5.45 -23.23
CA ALA A 571 12.13 -5.62 -21.97
C ALA A 571 11.84 -6.95 -21.23
N ILE A 572 10.66 -7.55 -21.44
CA ILE A 572 10.37 -8.91 -20.95
C ILE A 572 11.08 -9.95 -21.84
N ARG A 573 11.08 -9.75 -23.18
CA ARG A 573 11.73 -10.68 -24.12
C ARG A 573 13.24 -10.75 -23.94
N SER A 574 13.89 -9.61 -23.67
CA SER A 574 15.34 -9.54 -23.39
C SER A 574 15.75 -10.11 -22.03
N ASN A 575 14.80 -10.61 -21.22
CA ASN A 575 14.98 -11.05 -19.82
C ASN A 575 15.55 -9.99 -18.85
N ALA A 576 15.86 -8.76 -19.29
CA ALA A 576 16.46 -7.72 -18.46
C ALA A 576 15.62 -7.37 -17.22
N LEU A 577 14.28 -7.31 -17.36
CA LEU A 577 13.38 -7.10 -16.22
C LEU A 577 13.41 -8.26 -15.21
N SER A 578 13.71 -9.48 -15.67
CA SER A 578 13.83 -10.66 -14.81
C SER A 578 15.13 -10.62 -14.00
N VAL A 579 16.24 -10.23 -14.62
CA VAL A 579 17.54 -10.03 -13.94
C VAL A 579 17.43 -8.89 -12.93
N CYS A 580 16.86 -7.76 -13.34
CA CYS A 580 16.61 -6.60 -12.48
C CYS A 580 15.75 -6.97 -11.25
N MET A 581 14.68 -7.77 -11.42
CA MET A 581 13.89 -8.29 -10.30
C MET A 581 14.70 -9.21 -9.38
N VAL A 582 15.48 -10.14 -9.92
CA VAL A 582 16.30 -11.06 -9.13
C VAL A 582 17.33 -10.28 -8.30
N VAL A 583 18.08 -9.36 -8.90
CA VAL A 583 19.01 -8.47 -8.19
C VAL A 583 18.28 -7.64 -7.14
N GLY A 584 17.12 -7.08 -7.46
CA GLY A 584 16.29 -6.33 -6.51
C GLY A 584 15.87 -7.16 -5.29
N LEU A 585 15.49 -8.43 -5.48
CA LEU A 585 15.17 -9.35 -4.39
C LEU A 585 16.39 -9.67 -3.53
N PHE A 586 17.54 -10.00 -4.13
CA PHE A 586 18.79 -10.19 -3.39
C PHE A 586 19.14 -8.95 -2.55
N CYS A 587 18.97 -7.76 -3.12
CA CYS A 587 19.20 -6.50 -2.43
C CYS A 587 18.18 -6.23 -1.30
N SER A 588 16.90 -6.58 -1.46
CA SER A 588 15.91 -6.56 -0.37
C SER A 588 16.29 -7.52 0.76
N MET A 589 16.71 -8.75 0.45
CA MET A 589 17.10 -9.75 1.44
C MET A 589 18.38 -9.34 2.20
N GLY A 590 19.37 -8.78 1.48
CA GLY A 590 20.59 -8.23 2.08
C GLY A 590 20.33 -7.05 3.01
N ALA A 591 19.40 -6.16 2.63
CA ALA A 591 18.95 -5.08 3.49
C ALA A 591 18.27 -5.63 4.75
N TYR A 592 17.30 -6.55 4.60
CA TYR A 592 16.62 -7.18 5.74
C TYR A 592 17.60 -7.86 6.71
N ALA A 593 18.56 -8.65 6.22
CA ALA A 593 19.51 -9.36 7.06
C ALA A 593 20.54 -8.43 7.77
N ALA A 594 20.83 -7.26 7.18
CA ALA A 594 21.67 -6.22 7.79
C ALA A 594 20.92 -5.34 8.81
N GLY A 595 19.63 -5.08 8.58
CA GLY A 595 18.81 -4.17 9.39
C GLY A 595 17.97 -4.82 10.49
N SER A 596 17.55 -6.08 10.33
CA SER A 596 16.54 -6.72 11.20
C SER A 596 16.98 -6.99 12.64
N THR A 597 18.28 -7.13 12.93
CA THR A 597 18.74 -7.41 14.30
C THR A 597 20.06 -6.71 14.63
N GLN A 598 20.08 -5.98 15.77
CA GLN A 598 21.29 -5.36 16.29
C GLN A 598 22.34 -6.40 16.72
N HIS A 599 21.90 -7.54 17.27
CA HIS A 599 22.81 -8.62 17.69
C HIS A 599 23.48 -9.34 16.49
N ARG A 600 24.72 -9.78 16.68
CA ARG A 600 25.48 -10.47 15.62
C ARG A 600 25.00 -11.90 15.36
N LYS A 601 24.69 -12.67 16.42
CA LYS A 601 24.31 -14.09 16.32
C LYS A 601 23.01 -14.29 15.52
N THR A 602 21.97 -13.52 15.82
CA THR A 602 20.66 -13.56 15.16
C THR A 602 20.75 -13.21 13.67
N SER A 603 21.51 -12.18 13.30
CA SER A 603 21.74 -11.79 11.90
C SER A 603 22.42 -12.91 11.09
N ILE A 604 23.37 -13.66 11.68
CA ILE A 604 23.97 -14.84 11.03
C ILE A 604 22.92 -15.91 10.71
N TYR A 605 22.00 -16.20 11.65
CA TYR A 605 20.88 -17.11 11.37
C TYR A 605 19.97 -16.60 10.24
N VAL A 606 19.70 -15.30 10.17
CA VAL A 606 18.93 -14.71 9.06
C VAL A 606 19.67 -14.84 7.72
N PHE A 607 20.98 -14.56 7.67
CA PHE A 607 21.78 -14.77 6.45
C PHE A 607 21.83 -16.24 6.03
N MET A 608 21.97 -17.18 6.97
CA MET A 608 21.93 -18.63 6.70
C MET A 608 20.55 -19.08 6.21
N LEU A 609 19.46 -18.56 6.79
CA LEU A 609 18.10 -18.83 6.34
C LEU A 609 17.86 -18.28 4.92
N VAL A 610 18.34 -17.07 4.64
CA VAL A 610 18.30 -16.47 3.30
C VAL A 610 19.05 -17.35 2.30
N ALA A 611 20.29 -17.75 2.61
CA ALA A 611 21.09 -18.63 1.75
C ALA A 611 20.43 -20.00 1.54
N MET A 612 19.86 -20.60 2.58
CA MET A 612 19.10 -21.85 2.51
C MET A 612 17.88 -21.72 1.59
N VAL A 613 17.07 -20.68 1.78
CA VAL A 613 15.89 -20.42 0.93
C VAL A 613 16.30 -20.23 -0.54
N LEU A 614 17.41 -19.53 -0.79
CA LEU A 614 17.96 -19.37 -2.15
C LEU A 614 18.45 -20.70 -2.75
N SER A 615 19.08 -21.56 -1.94
CA SER A 615 19.53 -22.89 -2.38
C SER A 615 18.40 -23.88 -2.68
N LEU A 616 17.16 -23.58 -2.27
CA LEU A 616 15.96 -24.35 -2.63
C LEU A 616 15.37 -23.95 -4.00
N PHE A 617 15.88 -22.90 -4.63
CA PHE A 617 15.46 -22.43 -5.96
C PHE A 617 16.52 -22.68 -7.05
N TYR A 618 17.59 -23.41 -6.74
CA TYR A 618 18.68 -23.78 -7.64
C TYR A 618 18.79 -25.31 -7.74
#